data_AF-A0A367IKX5-F1
#
_entry.id   AF-A0A367IKX5-F1
#
_cell.length_a   1.000
_cell.length_b   1.000
_cell.length_c   1.000
_cell.angle_alpha   90.00
_cell.angle_beta   90.00
_cell.angle_gamma   90.00
#
_symmetry.space_group_name_H-M   'P 1'
#
loop_
_entity.id
_entity.type
_entity.pdbx_description
1 polymer ?
#
loop_
_entity_poly.entity_id
_entity_poly.type
_entity_poly.pdbx_seq_one_letter_code
_entity_poly.pdbx_strand_id
1 'polypeptide(L)' 'ILKDDGYTIIGYIRKSPGSEAKETRNSLLQAMNSKLKKRSLVDVVFASPCCRASDPFKRRDLKTNEEMEEFDVSGNVQ' A
#
# COMPACT_ATOMS: atom_id res chain seq x y z
N ILE A 1 -0.07 -22.56 -5.79
CA ILE A 1 -1.27 -22.44 -6.66
C ILE A 1 -1.15 -21.15 -7.50
N LEU A 2 -1.49 -19.95 -7.03
CA LEU A 2 -1.41 -18.74 -7.89
C LEU A 2 -0.01 -18.38 -8.41
N LYS A 3 1.03 -18.43 -7.56
CA LYS A 3 2.41 -18.13 -8.00
C LYS A 3 3.01 -19.19 -8.89
N ASP A 4 2.71 -20.45 -8.60
CA ASP A 4 3.25 -21.59 -9.36
C ASP A 4 2.67 -21.61 -10.78
N ASP A 5 1.48 -21.01 -10.96
CA ASP A 5 0.82 -20.81 -12.25
C ASP A 5 1.30 -19.55 -12.98
N GLY A 6 2.32 -18.85 -12.45
CA GLY A 6 2.95 -17.68 -13.08
C GLY A 6 2.23 -16.35 -12.86
N TYR A 7 1.24 -16.27 -11.96
CA TYR A 7 0.54 -15.02 -11.67
C TYR A 7 1.33 -14.13 -10.71
N THR A 8 1.41 -12.84 -11.05
CA THR A 8 1.91 -11.79 -10.14
C THR A 8 0.83 -11.42 -9.13
N ILE A 9 1.15 -11.56 -7.85
CA ILE A 9 0.25 -11.20 -6.76
C ILE A 9 0.52 -9.77 -6.34
N ILE A 10 -0.42 -8.88 -6.65
CA ILE A 10 -0.37 -7.47 -6.28
C ILE A 10 -1.10 -7.26 -4.96
N GLY A 11 -0.38 -6.79 -3.95
CA GLY A 11 -0.92 -6.34 -2.68
C GLY A 11 -1.28 -4.86 -2.70
N TYR A 12 -2.35 -4.49 -1.99
CA TYR A 12 -2.74 -3.09 -1.81
C TYR A 12 -2.95 -2.78 -0.33
N ILE A 13 -2.28 -1.74 0.18
CA ILE A 13 -2.48 -1.22 1.54
C ILE A 13 -3.04 0.18 1.50
N ARG A 14 -3.93 0.49 2.43
CA ARG A 14 -4.45 1.85 2.58
C ARG A 14 -4.75 2.23 4.01
N LYS A 15 -4.72 3.52 4.29
CA LYS A 15 -5.22 4.11 5.52
C LYS A 15 -6.25 5.19 5.21
N SER A 16 -7.34 5.19 5.99
CA SER A 16 -8.36 6.22 5.88
C SER A 16 -7.90 7.50 6.57
N PRO A 17 -8.39 8.68 6.17
CA PRO A 17 -8.10 9.92 6.86
C PRO A 17 -8.54 9.81 8.33
N GLY A 18 -7.64 10.20 9.25
CA GLY A 18 -7.87 10.14 10.69
C GLY A 18 -7.00 11.16 11.42
N SER A 19 -7.29 11.35 12.71
CA SER A 19 -6.55 12.27 13.59
C SER A 19 -5.15 11.79 13.98
N GLU A 20 -4.73 10.61 13.50
CA GLU A 20 -3.40 10.09 13.81
C GLU A 20 -2.28 10.91 13.14
N ALA A 21 -1.15 11.03 13.84
CA ALA A 21 0.04 11.68 13.32
C ALA A 21 0.58 10.93 12.10
N LYS A 22 1.29 11.66 11.23
CA LYS A 22 1.90 11.12 10.01
C LYS A 22 2.83 9.92 10.29
N GLU A 23 3.69 10.03 11.29
CA GLU A 23 4.60 8.96 11.68
C GLU A 23 3.85 7.68 12.10
N THR A 24 2.83 7.82 12.94
CA THR A 24 1.99 6.69 13.36
C THR A 24 1.30 6.04 12.17
N ARG A 25 0.76 6.83 11.24
CA ARG A 25 0.15 6.34 10.00
C ARG A 25 1.15 5.56 9.15
N ASN A 26 2.36 6.07 9.03
CA ASN A 26 3.46 5.42 8.30
C ASN A 26 3.86 4.09 8.94
N SER A 27 4.06 4.04 10.25
CA SER A 27 4.37 2.78 10.96
C SER A 27 3.27 1.74 10.79
N LEU A 28 2.00 2.16 10.79
CA LEU A 28 0.86 1.25 10.54
C LEU A 28 0.85 0.70 9.11
N LEU A 29 1.15 1.53 8.11
CA LEU A 29 1.28 1.09 6.71
C LEU A 29 2.45 0.11 6.55
N GLN A 30 3.58 0.38 7.20
CA GLN A 30 4.77 -0.49 7.21
C GLN A 30 4.46 -1.86 7.83
N ALA A 31 3.71 -1.86 8.94
CA ALA A 31 3.27 -3.09 9.58
C ALA A 31 2.31 -3.89 8.68
N MET A 32 1.43 -3.23 7.93
CA MET A 32 0.56 -3.89 6.94
C MET A 32 1.37 -4.45 5.76
N ASN A 33 2.30 -3.67 5.21
CA ASN A 33 3.21 -4.13 4.15
C ASN A 33 3.96 -5.40 4.58
N SER A 34 4.57 -5.36 5.77
CA SER A 34 5.30 -6.49 6.34
C SER A 34 4.45 -7.75 6.48
N LYS A 35 3.17 -7.59 6.88
CA LYS A 35 2.23 -8.71 7.00
C LYS A 35 1.84 -9.26 5.63
N LEU A 36 1.61 -8.41 4.64
CA LEU A 36 1.31 -8.81 3.27
C LEU A 36 2.47 -9.58 2.64
N LYS A 37 3.70 -9.09 2.78
CA LYS A 37 4.90 -9.78 2.28
C LYS A 37 5.09 -11.14 2.96
N LYS A 38 4.94 -11.22 4.28
CA LYS A 38 5.15 -12.47 5.05
C LYS A 38 4.03 -13.50 4.88
N ARG A 39 2.77 -13.09 4.77
CA ARG A 39 1.62 -14.02 4.80
C ARG A 39 0.99 -14.25 3.43
N SER A 40 1.02 -13.25 2.56
CA SER A 40 0.33 -13.28 1.27
C SER A 40 1.27 -13.48 0.10
N LEU A 41 2.59 -13.56 0.34
CA LEU A 41 3.62 -13.72 -0.68
C LEU A 41 3.44 -12.72 -1.83
N VAL A 42 3.05 -11.48 -1.55
CA VAL A 42 2.86 -10.47 -2.61
C VAL A 42 4.17 -10.17 -3.32
N ASP A 43 4.13 -10.00 -4.64
CA ASP A 43 5.28 -9.64 -5.48
C ASP A 43 5.47 -8.12 -5.51
N VAL A 44 4.35 -7.41 -5.55
CA VAL A 44 4.28 -5.95 -5.68
C VAL A 44 3.30 -5.45 -4.65
N VAL A 45 3.64 -4.38 -3.94
CA VAL A 45 2.72 -3.71 -3.02
C VAL A 45 2.51 -2.28 -3.48
N PHE A 46 1.26 -1.89 -3.58
CA PHE A 46 0.81 -0.51 -3.76
C PHE A 46 0.23 0.01 -2.46
N ALA A 47 0.40 1.30 -2.20
CA ALA A 47 0.00 1.88 -0.94
C ALA A 47 -0.68 3.24 -1.14
N SER A 48 -1.64 3.58 -0.28
CA SER A 48 -2.24 4.92 -0.23
C SER A 48 -2.40 5.37 1.22
N PRO A 49 -1.64 6.36 1.68
CA PRO A 49 -1.53 6.66 3.11
C PRO A 49 -2.77 7.37 3.65
N CYS A 50 -3.49 8.13 2.84
CA CYS A 50 -4.65 8.89 3.30
C CYS A 50 -5.70 8.98 2.20
N CYS A 51 -6.60 7.99 2.16
CA CYS A 51 -7.70 7.97 1.21
C CYS A 51 -8.96 7.32 1.78
N ARG A 52 -10.13 7.85 1.43
CA ARG A 52 -11.41 7.19 1.71
C ARG A 52 -11.64 6.07 0.70
N ALA A 53 -12.39 5.05 1.11
CA ALA A 53 -12.78 3.96 0.20
C ALA A 53 -13.64 4.45 -0.98
N SER A 54 -14.39 5.55 -0.78
CA SER A 54 -15.21 6.21 -1.80
C SER A 54 -14.40 7.06 -2.77
N ASP A 55 -13.10 7.28 -2.53
CA ASP A 55 -12.30 8.14 -3.40
C ASP A 55 -12.00 7.43 -4.73
N PRO A 56 -12.10 8.14 -5.88
CA PRO A 56 -11.73 7.58 -7.18
C PRO A 56 -10.30 7.04 -7.16
N PHE A 57 -10.05 5.90 -7.81
CA PHE A 57 -8.70 5.30 -7.92
C PHE A 57 -7.66 6.33 -8.35
N LYS A 58 -7.98 7.11 -9.40
CA LYS A 58 -7.14 8.20 -9.86
C LYS A 58 -6.71 9.16 -8.74
N ARG A 59 -7.57 9.50 -7.78
CA ARG A 59 -7.21 10.37 -6.63
C ARG A 59 -6.41 9.64 -5.55
N ARG A 60 -6.56 8.32 -5.43
CA ARG A 60 -5.78 7.47 -4.51
C ARG A 60 -4.35 7.27 -4.99
N ASP A 61 -4.16 7.28 -6.31
CA ASP A 61 -2.90 6.96 -6.99
C ASP A 61 -2.12 8.23 -7.42
N LEU A 62 -2.75 9.42 -7.35
CA LEU A 62 -2.21 10.67 -7.96
C LEU A 62 -1.25 11.49 -7.11
N LYS A 63 -0.93 11.08 -5.88
CA LYS A 63 0.13 11.76 -5.14
C LYS A 63 1.32 10.84 -5.10
N THR A 64 2.36 11.24 -5.83
CA THR A 64 3.74 11.11 -5.36
C THR A 64 3.78 11.71 -3.96
N ASN A 65 3.28 10.97 -2.97
CA ASN A 65 3.52 11.29 -1.60
C ASN A 65 5.01 10.96 -1.47
N GLU A 66 5.85 11.98 -1.37
CA GLU A 66 7.26 11.86 -0.98
C GLU A 66 7.41 10.93 0.25
N GLU A 67 6.35 10.82 1.06
CA GLU A 67 6.17 9.89 2.18
C GLU A 67 6.25 8.39 1.82
N MET A 68 6.13 8.02 0.54
CA MET A 68 6.09 6.64 0.06
C MET A 68 7.39 6.18 -0.59
N GLU A 69 8.31 7.12 -0.92
CA GLU A 69 9.66 6.79 -1.38
C GLU A 69 10.46 6.04 -0.29
N GLU A 70 10.05 6.17 0.97
CA GLU A 70 10.68 5.54 2.14
C GLU A 70 10.18 4.11 2.41
N PHE A 71 9.20 3.62 1.65
CA PHE A 71 8.65 2.28 1.80
C PHE A 71 9.18 1.37 0.69
N ASP A 72 9.57 0.14 1.05
CA ASP A 72 9.86 -0.94 0.10
C ASP A 72 8.54 -1.44 -0.53
N VAL A 73 7.97 -0.61 -1.39
CA VAL A 73 6.75 -0.83 -2.17
C VAL A 73 7.10 -0.61 -3.64
N SER A 74 6.55 -1.42 -4.54
CA SER A 74 6.93 -1.37 -5.96
C SER A 74 6.33 -0.16 -6.69
N GLY A 75 5.44 0.60 -6.04
CA GLY A 75 4.94 1.87 -6.53
C GLY A 75 3.66 2.31 -5.81
N ASN A 76 2.96 3.28 -6.41
CA ASN A 76 1.73 3.88 -5.88
C ASN A 76 0.53 3.75 -6.85
N VAL A 77 0.69 2.98 -7.93
CA VAL A 77 -0.22 2.93 -9.09
C VAL A 77 -0.50 1.48 -9.47
N GLN A 78 -1.75 1.04 -9.28
CA GLN A 78 -2.22 -0.28 -9.74
C GLN A 78 -2.38 -0.34 -11.25
#